data_AF-A0A0F9G4G4-F1
#
_entry.id   AF-A0A0F9G4G4-F1
#
_cell.length_a   1.000
_cell.length_b   1.000
_cell.length_c   1.000
_cell.angle_alpha   90.00
_cell.angle_beta   90.00
_cell.angle_gamma   90.00
#
_symmetry.space_group_name_H-M   'P 1'
#
loop_
_entity.id
_entity.type
_entity.pdbx_description
1 polymer ?
#
loop_
_entity_poly.entity_id
_entity_poly.type
_entity_poly.pdbx_seq_one_letter_code
_entity_poly.pdbx_strand_id
1 'polypeptide(L)'
;MLRMRSQDTSLKPPKPWEYQDLDDYIYRCNFCHHVCFKRVTPSGQSPTKTGDYGDNAVPTPSAYVDEQYVATSIGFVAASGSTPAYLTDSLAKFGAKYFEASSNIRIATGSGTNDGDFTIHDRGVSRDKILLISTDSLTTESAATAGTVTISRLIKQPNITTGCSFCGSLNSK
;
A
#
# COMPACT_ATOMS: atom_id res chain seq x y z
N MET A 1 44.75 -12.32 -22.22
CA MET A 1 44.20 -11.01 -21.79
C MET A 1 42.68 -11.10 -21.81
N LEU A 2 42.03 -11.39 -20.67
CA LEU A 2 40.57 -11.31 -20.55
C LEU A 2 40.18 -9.89 -20.15
N ARG A 3 39.41 -9.19 -21.00
CA ARG A 3 38.79 -7.91 -20.65
C ARG A 3 37.59 -8.17 -19.74
N MET A 4 37.67 -7.73 -18.49
CA MET A 4 36.51 -7.59 -17.59
C MET A 4 35.57 -6.52 -18.18
N ARG A 5 34.30 -6.89 -18.45
CA ARG A 5 33.25 -5.93 -18.77
C ARG A 5 32.78 -5.28 -17.46
N SER A 6 32.92 -3.96 -17.39
CA SER A 6 32.34 -3.07 -16.40
C SER A 6 30.84 -3.37 -16.20
N GLN A 7 30.44 -3.65 -14.96
CA GLN A 7 29.02 -3.64 -14.59
C GLN A 7 28.60 -2.18 -14.44
N ASP A 8 27.74 -1.74 -15.35
CA ASP A 8 27.10 -0.42 -15.32
C ASP A 8 26.13 -0.38 -14.12
N THR A 9 26.53 0.27 -13.04
CA THR A 9 25.77 0.39 -11.79
C THR A 9 24.77 1.56 -11.79
N SER A 10 24.44 2.14 -12.95
CA SER A 10 23.53 3.28 -13.01
C SER A 10 22.06 2.88 -13.25
N LEU A 11 21.48 2.07 -12.37
CA LEU A 11 20.01 2.01 -12.27
C LEU A 11 19.55 3.24 -11.48
N LYS A 12 19.17 4.30 -12.20
CA LYS A 12 18.51 5.45 -11.58
C LYS A 12 17.20 4.98 -10.95
N PRO A 13 16.85 5.41 -9.72
CA PRO A 13 15.55 5.11 -9.16
C PRO A 13 14.46 5.64 -10.11
N PRO A 14 13.39 4.87 -10.34
CA PRO A 14 12.29 5.28 -11.21
C PRO A 14 11.65 6.55 -10.69
N LYS A 15 11.04 7.31 -11.60
CA LYS A 15 10.49 8.62 -11.26
C LYS A 15 9.19 8.45 -10.48
N PRO A 16 8.83 9.39 -9.58
CA PRO A 16 7.68 9.26 -8.68
C PRO A 16 6.32 9.01 -9.34
N TRP A 17 6.18 9.28 -10.63
CA TRP A 17 4.94 9.10 -11.40
C TRP A 17 4.89 7.80 -12.21
N GLU A 18 5.97 7.03 -12.28
CA GLU A 18 5.97 5.65 -12.83
C GLU A 18 5.37 4.64 -11.83
N TYR A 19 4.92 5.13 -10.67
CA TYR A 19 4.44 4.32 -9.56
C TYR A 19 2.93 4.02 -9.59
N GLN A 20 2.19 4.44 -10.62
CA GLN A 20 0.76 4.14 -10.72
C GLN A 20 0.45 2.65 -10.86
N ASP A 21 1.42 1.83 -11.26
CA ASP A 21 1.28 0.37 -11.32
C ASP A 21 1.90 -0.35 -10.10
N LEU A 22 2.46 0.34 -9.09
CA LEU A 22 3.22 -0.29 -7.98
C LEU A 22 2.44 -1.31 -7.14
N ASP A 23 1.12 -1.21 -7.08
CA ASP A 23 0.30 -2.18 -6.36
C ASP A 23 0.45 -3.59 -6.99
N ASP A 24 0.79 -3.69 -8.28
CA ASP A 24 1.17 -4.93 -8.99
C ASP A 24 2.65 -5.36 -8.76
N TYR A 25 3.38 -4.71 -7.86
CA TYR A 25 4.79 -5.01 -7.60
C TYR A 25 5.14 -5.27 -6.14
N ILE A 26 4.26 -5.03 -5.16
CA ILE A 26 4.59 -5.15 -3.74
C ILE A 26 3.73 -6.22 -3.08
N TYR A 27 4.36 -7.20 -2.43
CA TYR A 27 3.65 -8.19 -1.63
C TYR A 27 4.39 -8.53 -0.35
N ARG A 28 3.65 -8.81 0.73
CA ARG A 28 4.21 -9.36 1.96
C ARG A 28 4.21 -10.89 1.90
N CYS A 29 5.33 -11.52 2.19
CA CYS A 29 5.41 -12.98 2.28
C CYS A 29 4.67 -13.47 3.53
N ASN A 30 3.76 -14.44 3.40
CA ASN A 30 3.03 -14.99 4.56
C ASN A 30 3.89 -15.84 5.50
N PHE A 31 5.07 -16.27 5.05
CA PHE A 31 5.99 -17.08 5.86
C PHE A 31 6.97 -16.22 6.66
N CYS A 32 7.67 -15.30 5.99
CA CYS A 32 8.72 -14.49 6.62
C CYS A 32 8.30 -13.04 6.91
N HIS A 33 7.08 -12.65 6.54
CA HIS A 33 6.55 -11.29 6.63
C HIS A 33 7.39 -10.21 5.96
N HIS A 34 8.39 -10.57 5.15
CA HIS A 34 9.19 -9.61 4.41
C HIS A 34 8.37 -8.99 3.27
N VAL A 35 8.60 -7.71 3.00
CA VAL A 35 8.01 -7.02 1.85
C VAL A 35 8.87 -7.32 0.63
N CYS A 36 8.33 -8.11 -0.30
CA CYS A 36 9.00 -8.56 -1.50
C CYS A 36 8.53 -7.69 -2.69
N PHE A 37 9.45 -7.36 -3.61
CA PHE A 37 9.18 -6.56 -4.79
C PHE A 37 9.30 -7.43 -6.05
N LYS A 38 8.29 -7.43 -6.93
CA LYS A 38 8.40 -8.07 -8.26
C LYS A 38 9.37 -7.23 -9.10
N ARG A 39 10.59 -7.71 -9.34
CA ARG A 39 11.43 -7.09 -10.38
C ARG A 39 10.82 -7.43 -11.73
N VAL A 40 10.48 -6.40 -12.53
CA VAL A 40 10.49 -6.55 -13.98
C VAL A 40 11.92 -6.98 -14.32
N THR A 41 12.13 -8.22 -14.76
CA THR A 41 13.38 -8.54 -15.45
C THR A 41 13.44 -7.58 -16.65
N PRO A 42 14.46 -6.71 -16.74
CA PRO A 42 14.65 -5.88 -17.92
C PRO A 42 14.53 -6.77 -19.16
N SER A 43 13.72 -6.33 -20.12
CA SER A 43 13.37 -7.07 -21.33
C SER A 43 14.60 -7.76 -21.91
N GLY A 44 14.57 -9.11 -21.92
CA GLY A 44 15.58 -9.94 -22.59
C GLY A 44 16.50 -10.77 -21.69
N GLN A 45 16.45 -10.65 -20.36
CA GLN A 45 17.14 -11.61 -19.48
C GLN A 45 16.13 -12.52 -18.78
N SER A 46 16.02 -13.75 -19.28
CA SER A 46 15.38 -14.82 -18.51
C SER A 46 16.11 -14.97 -17.17
N PRO A 47 15.40 -15.09 -16.04
CA PRO A 47 16.04 -15.33 -14.76
C PRO A 47 16.92 -16.59 -14.85
N THR A 48 18.24 -16.43 -14.77
CA THR A 48 19.23 -17.52 -14.87
C THR A 48 19.33 -18.36 -13.60
N LYS A 49 18.52 -18.02 -12.58
CA LYS A 49 18.25 -18.86 -11.43
C LYS A 49 16.74 -18.95 -11.29
N THR A 50 16.15 -19.93 -11.98
CA THR A 50 15.03 -20.66 -11.38
C THR A 50 15.53 -21.13 -10.02
N GLY A 51 15.09 -20.46 -8.95
CA GLY A 51 15.01 -21.16 -7.67
C GLY A 51 14.13 -22.40 -7.88
N ASP A 52 14.26 -23.40 -7.02
CA ASP A 52 13.49 -24.65 -7.09
C ASP A 52 11.98 -24.40 -6.97
N TYR A 53 11.38 -23.90 -8.04
CA TYR A 53 9.97 -23.59 -8.16
C TYR A 53 9.39 -24.64 -9.11
N GLY A 54 8.82 -25.68 -8.52
CA GLY A 54 8.09 -26.70 -9.27
C GLY A 54 7.01 -26.06 -10.14
N ASP A 55 6.77 -26.68 -11.30
CA ASP A 55 5.82 -26.20 -12.29
C ASP A 55 4.43 -25.96 -11.65
N ASN A 56 3.91 -24.74 -11.79
CA ASN A 56 2.49 -24.39 -11.67
C ASN A 56 1.85 -24.19 -10.27
N ALA A 57 2.59 -23.96 -9.18
CA ALA A 57 1.96 -23.45 -7.96
C ALA A 57 1.75 -21.93 -8.07
N VAL A 58 0.55 -21.50 -8.50
CA VAL A 58 0.13 -20.10 -8.39
C VAL A 58 -0.34 -19.87 -6.94
N PRO A 59 0.43 -19.16 -6.10
CA PRO A 59 -0.03 -18.86 -4.75
C PRO A 59 -1.33 -18.04 -4.83
N THR A 60 -2.35 -18.43 -4.06
CA THR A 60 -3.59 -17.64 -3.98
C THR A 60 -3.28 -16.36 -3.20
N PRO A 61 -3.37 -15.17 -3.82
CA PRO A 61 -3.03 -13.94 -3.14
C PRO A 61 -3.99 -13.65 -1.99
N SER A 62 -3.48 -13.09 -0.88
CA SER A 62 -4.30 -12.54 0.21
C SER A 62 -3.95 -11.07 0.39
N ALA A 63 -4.95 -10.19 0.36
CA ALA A 63 -4.75 -8.78 0.68
C ALA A 63 -4.10 -8.66 2.07
N TYR A 64 -3.08 -7.80 2.19
CA TYR A 64 -2.48 -7.50 3.48
C TYR A 64 -2.63 -6.02 3.80
N VAL A 65 -2.68 -5.76 5.09
CA VAL A 65 -2.92 -4.45 5.68
C VAL A 65 -1.64 -4.06 6.40
N ASP A 66 -1.07 -2.91 6.03
CA ASP A 66 0.13 -2.38 6.67
C ASP A 66 -0.26 -1.14 7.49
N GLU A 67 -0.09 -1.22 8.80
CA GLU A 67 -0.42 -0.11 9.70
C GLU A 67 0.47 1.10 9.37
N GLN A 68 -0.15 2.21 8.96
CA GLN A 68 0.56 3.44 8.60
C GLN A 68 0.50 4.47 9.72
N TYR A 69 -0.65 4.57 10.41
CA TYR A 69 -0.85 5.59 11.43
C TYR A 69 -1.87 5.18 12.49
N VAL A 70 -1.47 5.29 13.75
CA VAL A 70 -2.34 5.14 14.92
C VAL A 70 -2.38 6.46 15.67
N ALA A 71 -3.57 7.01 15.91
CA ALA A 71 -3.75 8.25 16.65
C ALA A 71 -5.14 8.39 17.26
N THR A 72 -5.23 9.22 18.30
CA THR A 72 -6.50 9.64 18.93
C THR A 72 -6.94 11.04 18.50
N SER A 73 -6.22 11.65 17.56
CA SER A 73 -6.46 13.01 17.05
C SER A 73 -7.30 13.05 15.78
N ILE A 74 -7.67 11.88 15.25
CA ILE A 74 -8.34 11.72 13.96
C ILE A 74 -9.86 11.81 14.14
N GLY A 75 -10.50 12.74 13.43
CA GLY A 75 -11.95 12.86 13.32
C GLY A 75 -12.45 12.65 11.89
N PHE A 76 -13.76 12.50 11.72
CA PHE A 76 -14.39 12.19 10.44
C PHE A 76 -15.48 13.20 10.10
N VAL A 77 -15.58 13.55 8.82
CA VAL A 77 -16.61 14.47 8.31
C VAL A 77 -17.31 13.80 7.14
N ALA A 78 -18.63 13.65 7.25
CA ALA A 78 -19.48 13.14 6.18
C ALA A 78 -19.43 14.05 4.95
N ALA A 79 -19.70 13.47 3.78
CA ALA A 79 -19.85 14.24 2.55
C ALA A 79 -20.99 15.27 2.69
N SER A 80 -20.81 16.44 2.08
CA SER A 80 -21.81 17.51 2.09
C SER A 80 -21.81 18.26 0.76
N GLY A 81 -22.94 18.22 0.05
CA GLY A 81 -23.08 18.81 -1.28
C GLY A 81 -22.07 18.20 -2.25
N SER A 82 -21.23 19.04 -2.85
CA SER A 82 -20.15 18.62 -3.75
C SER A 82 -18.83 18.25 -3.05
N THR A 83 -18.77 18.36 -1.71
CA THR A 83 -17.56 18.03 -0.94
C THR A 83 -17.60 16.56 -0.51
N PRO A 84 -16.68 15.70 -0.98
CA PRO A 84 -16.58 14.32 -0.53
C PRO A 84 -16.31 14.21 0.97
N ALA A 85 -16.53 13.01 1.52
CA ALA A 85 -16.19 12.72 2.91
C ALA A 85 -14.67 12.82 3.14
N TYR A 86 -14.26 13.18 4.36
CA TYR A 86 -12.84 13.30 4.68
C TYR A 86 -12.53 13.03 6.14
N LEU A 87 -11.29 12.60 6.39
CA LEU A 87 -10.70 12.52 7.71
C LEU A 87 -10.02 13.84 8.04
N THR A 88 -9.97 14.16 9.32
CA THR A 88 -9.24 15.29 9.89
C THR A 88 -8.23 14.80 10.91
N ASP A 89 -7.08 15.44 11.04
CA ASP A 89 -6.11 15.20 12.11
C ASP A 89 -5.75 16.52 12.79
N SER A 90 -6.18 16.68 14.05
CA SER A 90 -5.91 17.90 14.82
C SER A 90 -4.42 18.13 15.10
N LEU A 91 -3.58 17.11 14.95
CA LEU A 91 -2.12 17.23 15.05
C LEU A 91 -1.43 17.50 13.71
N ALA A 92 -2.18 17.54 12.60
CA ALA A 92 -1.69 17.80 11.26
C ALA A 92 -0.50 16.92 10.82
N LYS A 93 -0.57 15.62 11.14
CA LYS A 93 0.51 14.66 10.86
C LYS A 93 0.29 13.81 9.62
N PHE A 94 -0.86 13.87 8.94
CA PHE A 94 -1.10 13.06 7.73
C PHE A 94 -0.02 13.25 6.67
N GLY A 95 0.37 14.50 6.39
CA GLY A 95 1.45 14.80 5.42
C GLY A 95 2.82 14.24 5.82
N ALA A 96 3.07 13.96 7.11
CA ALA A 96 4.31 13.35 7.59
C ALA A 96 4.27 11.81 7.63
N LYS A 97 3.10 11.22 7.34
CA LYS A 97 2.87 9.77 7.35
C LYS A 97 2.90 9.13 5.96
N TYR A 98 3.28 9.90 4.94
CA TYR A 98 3.47 9.42 3.57
C TYR A 98 2.25 8.70 2.98
N PHE A 99 1.03 9.16 3.30
CA PHE A 99 -0.16 8.69 2.61
C PHE A 99 -0.09 9.02 1.12
N GLU A 100 -0.34 8.02 0.28
CA GLU A 100 -0.35 8.18 -1.18
C GLU A 100 -1.77 8.54 -1.64
N ALA A 101 -1.90 9.57 -2.47
CA ALA A 101 -3.16 9.86 -3.13
C ALA A 101 -3.59 8.68 -4.02
N SER A 102 -4.89 8.49 -4.23
CA SER A 102 -5.46 7.36 -5.00
C SER A 102 -5.20 5.96 -4.42
N SER A 103 -4.66 5.86 -3.21
CA SER A 103 -4.44 4.58 -2.54
C SER A 103 -5.68 4.09 -1.77
N ASN A 104 -5.77 2.77 -1.58
CA ASN A 104 -6.76 2.15 -0.72
C ASN A 104 -6.26 2.11 0.73
N ILE A 105 -7.10 2.50 1.69
CA ILE A 105 -6.81 2.50 3.13
C ILE A 105 -7.88 1.76 3.92
N ARG A 106 -7.48 1.13 5.03
CA ARG A 106 -8.36 0.49 6.00
C ARG A 106 -8.36 1.35 7.22
N ILE A 107 -9.55 1.66 7.70
CA ILE A 107 -9.76 2.42 8.93
C ILE A 107 -10.38 1.49 9.95
N ALA A 108 -9.80 1.48 11.14
CA ALA A 108 -10.39 0.90 12.34
C ALA A 108 -10.44 1.98 13.42
N THR A 109 -11.59 2.17 14.04
CA THR A 109 -11.85 3.18 15.07
C THR A 109 -12.16 2.49 16.40
N GLY A 110 -12.03 3.21 17.50
CA GLY A 110 -12.48 2.73 18.81
C GLY A 110 -14.01 2.73 18.92
N SER A 111 -14.71 3.55 18.14
CA SER A 111 -16.18 3.63 18.12
C SER A 111 -16.84 2.55 17.28
N GLY A 112 -16.13 2.03 16.27
CA GLY A 112 -16.65 1.11 15.26
C GLY A 112 -17.50 1.79 14.17
N THR A 113 -17.69 3.10 14.20
CA THR A 113 -18.67 3.79 13.33
C THR A 113 -18.17 3.96 11.90
N ASN A 114 -16.90 4.29 11.73
CA ASN A 114 -16.27 4.54 10.42
C ASN A 114 -15.25 3.45 10.06
N ASP A 115 -15.44 2.24 10.59
CA ASP A 115 -14.58 1.10 10.28
C ASP A 115 -14.86 0.61 8.86
N GLY A 116 -13.81 0.43 8.06
CA GLY A 116 -13.98 -0.02 6.68
C GLY A 116 -12.80 0.23 5.77
N ASP A 117 -13.01 -0.07 4.49
CA ASP A 117 -12.07 0.17 3.42
C ASP A 117 -12.50 1.39 2.62
N PHE A 118 -11.55 2.27 2.34
CA PHE A 118 -11.78 3.55 1.67
C PHE A 118 -10.67 3.82 0.66
N THR A 119 -10.93 4.72 -0.28
CA THR A 119 -10.00 5.18 -1.31
C THR A 119 -9.75 6.67 -1.13
N ILE A 120 -8.47 7.03 -1.04
CA ILE A 120 -8.06 8.44 -0.99
C ILE A 120 -8.29 9.08 -2.37
N HIS A 121 -8.88 10.26 -2.41
CA HIS A 121 -9.09 11.02 -3.65
C HIS A 121 -7.76 11.36 -4.33
N ASP A 122 -7.77 11.59 -5.65
CA ASP A 122 -6.61 12.18 -6.33
C ASP A 122 -6.24 13.52 -5.67
N ARG A 123 -4.98 13.69 -5.28
CA ARG A 123 -4.51 14.84 -4.49
C ARG A 123 -5.26 15.05 -3.16
N GLY A 124 -5.83 13.98 -2.60
CA GLY A 124 -6.65 14.02 -1.39
C GLY A 124 -5.89 14.17 -0.08
N VAL A 125 -4.55 14.20 -0.08
CA VAL A 125 -3.74 14.24 1.15
C VAL A 125 -3.20 15.65 1.39
N SER A 126 -3.56 16.24 2.53
CA SER A 126 -2.90 17.42 3.11
C SER A 126 -2.28 17.08 4.47
N ARG A 127 -1.75 18.08 5.17
CA ARG A 127 -1.18 17.88 6.51
C ARG A 127 -2.23 17.43 7.52
N ASP A 128 -3.43 17.98 7.43
CA ASP A 128 -4.52 17.88 8.40
C ASP A 128 -5.77 17.18 7.86
N LYS A 129 -5.79 16.83 6.57
CA LYS A 129 -6.95 16.22 5.90
C LYS A 129 -6.56 15.08 4.97
N ILE A 130 -7.38 14.02 4.98
CA ILE A 130 -7.42 13.01 3.93
C ILE A 130 -8.82 13.03 3.33
N LEU A 131 -8.94 13.50 2.09
CA LEU A 131 -10.18 13.49 1.31
C LEU A 131 -10.37 12.12 0.66
N LEU A 132 -11.57 11.57 0.77
CA LEU A 132 -11.94 10.30 0.14
C LEU A 132 -12.60 10.53 -1.22
N ILE A 133 -12.69 9.47 -2.04
CA ILE A 133 -13.45 9.52 -3.29
C ILE A 133 -14.95 9.74 -3.03
N SER A 134 -15.66 10.28 -4.02
CA SER A 134 -17.07 10.65 -3.87
C SER A 134 -18.03 9.48 -3.62
N THR A 135 -17.64 8.26 -3.96
CA THR A 135 -18.44 7.05 -3.72
C THR A 135 -18.29 6.52 -2.29
N ASP A 136 -17.25 6.96 -1.57
CA ASP A 136 -17.00 6.57 -0.20
C ASP A 136 -17.75 7.50 0.76
N SER A 137 -18.35 6.90 1.78
CA SER A 137 -19.17 7.62 2.75
C SER A 137 -18.67 7.38 4.17
N LEU A 138 -18.69 8.45 4.97
CA LEU A 138 -18.41 8.42 6.40
C LEU A 138 -19.59 9.01 7.15
N THR A 139 -19.71 8.66 8.42
CA THR A 139 -20.53 9.41 9.38
C THR A 139 -19.66 10.45 10.07
N THR A 140 -20.18 11.66 10.24
CA THR A 140 -19.45 12.71 10.98
C THR A 140 -19.29 12.30 12.44
N GLU A 141 -18.05 12.22 12.91
CA GLU A 141 -17.74 12.00 14.32
C GLU A 141 -16.45 12.73 14.73
N SER A 142 -16.39 13.19 15.98
CA SER A 142 -15.21 13.88 16.51
C SER A 142 -14.09 12.88 16.85
N ALA A 143 -12.85 13.36 16.97
CA ALA A 143 -11.73 12.52 17.40
C ALA A 143 -11.94 11.90 18.79
N ALA A 144 -12.59 12.62 19.70
CA ALA A 144 -12.94 12.10 21.02
C ALA A 144 -13.96 10.95 20.94
N THR A 145 -14.90 11.02 19.99
CA THR A 145 -15.90 9.98 19.76
C THR A 145 -15.30 8.76 19.07
N ALA A 146 -14.48 8.98 18.03
CA ALA A 146 -13.81 7.93 17.28
C ALA A 146 -12.84 7.10 18.13
N GLY A 147 -12.25 7.70 19.17
CA GLY A 147 -11.29 7.04 20.04
C GLY A 147 -9.94 6.84 19.36
N THR A 148 -9.32 5.67 19.55
CA THR A 148 -8.07 5.34 18.85
C THR A 148 -8.39 4.91 17.42
N VAL A 149 -7.86 5.65 16.45
CA VAL A 149 -8.01 5.36 15.02
C VAL A 149 -6.72 4.78 14.48
N THR A 150 -6.84 3.63 13.81
CA THR A 150 -5.77 2.98 13.06
C THR A 150 -6.07 3.09 11.58
N ILE A 151 -5.20 3.78 10.85
CA ILE A 151 -5.22 3.85 9.39
C ILE A 151 -4.11 2.95 8.86
N SER A 152 -4.48 2.05 7.98
CA SER A 152 -3.55 1.13 7.34
C SER A 152 -3.66 1.23 5.82
N ARG A 153 -2.57 0.98 5.10
CA ARG A 153 -2.61 0.83 3.65
C ARG A 153 -3.20 -0.54 3.32
N LEU A 154 -4.23 -0.59 2.47
CA LEU A 154 -4.55 -1.82 1.76
C LEU A 154 -3.62 -1.92 0.58
N ILE A 155 -2.74 -2.90 0.63
CA ILE A 155 -1.97 -3.29 -0.54
C ILE A 155 -2.73 -4.45 -1.15
N LYS A 156 -3.45 -4.17 -2.25
CA LYS A 156 -4.05 -5.24 -3.07
C LYS A 156 -2.89 -5.97 -3.72
N GLN A 157 -2.83 -7.29 -3.57
CA GLN A 157 -1.68 -8.05 -4.04
C GLN A 157 -1.65 -8.09 -5.58
N PRO A 158 -0.45 -8.02 -6.16
CA PRO A 158 -0.22 -8.30 -7.57
C PRO A 158 -0.69 -9.70 -7.98
N ASN A 159 -0.79 -9.93 -9.29
CA ASN A 159 -0.69 -11.29 -9.82
C ASN A 159 0.74 -11.83 -9.61
N ILE A 160 0.96 -12.48 -8.47
CA ILE A 160 2.24 -13.04 -8.03
C ILE A 160 2.41 -14.44 -8.63
N THR A 161 3.28 -14.56 -9.62
CA THR A 161 3.67 -15.85 -10.22
C THR A 161 5.00 -16.38 -9.69
N THR A 162 5.61 -15.69 -8.72
CA THR A 162 6.96 -16.01 -8.20
C THR A 162 7.00 -15.95 -6.66
N GLY A 163 7.70 -16.89 -6.01
CA GLY A 163 7.87 -16.94 -4.54
C GLY A 163 8.68 -15.76 -3.97
N CYS A 164 8.69 -15.59 -2.63
CA CYS A 164 9.41 -14.46 -2.02
C CYS A 164 10.91 -14.55 -2.23
N SER A 165 11.50 -13.51 -2.81
CA SER A 165 12.93 -13.40 -3.09
C SER A 165 13.81 -13.41 -1.84
N PHE A 166 13.24 -13.15 -0.65
CA PHE A 166 13.97 -13.13 0.61
C PHE A 166 14.12 -14.52 1.24
N CYS A 167 13.03 -15.27 1.38
CA CYS A 167 13.04 -16.57 2.07
C CYS A 167 12.82 -17.76 1.12
N GLY A 168 12.61 -17.53 -0.17
CA GLY A 168 12.36 -18.57 -1.18
C GLY A 168 11.00 -19.26 -1.07
N SER A 169 10.20 -18.98 -0.04
CA SER A 169 8.90 -19.62 0.12
C SER A 169 7.90 -19.09 -0.90
N LEU A 170 7.21 -20.01 -1.57
CA LEU A 170 5.95 -19.71 -2.24
C LEU A 170 4.95 -19.25 -1.17
N ASN A 171 4.07 -18.30 -1.49
CA ASN A 171 2.87 -18.02 -0.69
C ASN A 171 1.86 -19.19 -0.84
N SER A 172 2.33 -20.43 -0.76
CA SER A 172 1.49 -21.62 -0.73
C SER A 172 1.07 -21.88 0.71
N LYS A 173 -0.23 -22.02 0.93
CA LYS A 173 -0.69 -23.03 1.87
C LYS A 173 -0.44 -24.40 1.25
#